data_AF-E3IW54-F1
#
_entry.id   AF-E3IW54-F1
#
_cell.length_a   1.000
_cell.length_b   1.000
_cell.length_c   1.000
_cell.angle_alpha   90.00
_cell.angle_beta   90.00
_cell.angle_gamma   90.00
#
_symmetry.space_group_name_H-M   'P 1'
#
loop_
_entity.id
_entity.type
_entity.pdbx_description
1 polymer ?
#
loop_
_entity_poly.entity_id
_entity_poly.type
_entity_poly.pdbx_seq_one_letter_code
_entity_poly.pdbx_strand_id
1 'polypeptide(L)' 'MPAGRHARRPRWRRRQPADAPTPEPRIFSDDGLPVFVVPHGDFVACSYAGCGALRLVEDVAAKAPCSACGRL' A
#
# COMPACT_ATOMS: atom_id res chain seq x y z
N MET A 1 -55.94 -25.53 6.28
CA MET A 1 -54.66 -24.80 6.39
C MET A 1 -53.57 -25.59 5.68
N PRO A 2 -52.76 -24.96 4.83
CA PRO A 2 -51.36 -25.33 4.76
C PRO A 2 -50.51 -24.09 5.06
N ALA A 3 -49.63 -24.23 6.05
CA ALA A 3 -48.69 -23.20 6.45
C ALA A 3 -47.70 -22.91 5.31
N GLY A 4 -47.77 -21.70 4.77
CA GLY A 4 -46.82 -21.20 3.79
C GLY A 4 -45.42 -21.20 4.39
N ARG A 5 -44.57 -22.11 3.93
CA ARG A 5 -43.15 -22.16 4.29
C ARG A 5 -42.51 -20.82 3.93
N HIS A 6 -42.24 -20.01 4.93
CA HIS A 6 -41.39 -18.82 4.81
C HIS A 6 -40.01 -19.27 4.32
N ALA A 7 -39.77 -19.15 3.02
CA ALA A 7 -38.46 -19.34 2.42
C ALA A 7 -37.52 -18.28 3.01
N ARG A 8 -36.74 -18.66 4.04
CA ARG A 8 -35.68 -17.83 4.60
C ARG A 8 -34.66 -17.59 3.49
N ARG A 9 -34.74 -16.43 2.84
CA ARG A 9 -33.80 -16.04 1.79
C ARG A 9 -32.38 -16.09 2.36
N PRO A 10 -31.39 -16.60 1.62
CA PRO A 10 -30.01 -16.68 2.09
C PRO A 10 -29.50 -15.27 2.45
N ARG A 11 -29.08 -15.06 3.71
CA ARG A 11 -28.65 -13.77 4.29
C ARG A 11 -27.38 -13.17 3.66
N TRP A 12 -26.77 -13.84 2.68
CA TRP A 12 -25.51 -13.43 2.04
C TRP A 12 -25.64 -12.21 1.11
N ARG A 13 -26.87 -11.76 0.79
CA ARG A 13 -27.12 -10.62 -0.13
C ARG A 13 -27.00 -9.23 0.50
N ARG A 14 -26.37 -9.09 1.67
CA ARG A 14 -26.03 -7.77 2.23
C ARG A 14 -24.59 -7.74 2.72
N ARG A 15 -23.63 -8.04 1.83
CA ARG A 15 -22.28 -7.51 2.05
C ARG A 15 -22.29 -6.08 1.54
N GLN A 16 -22.23 -5.15 2.48
CA GLN A 16 -22.02 -3.75 2.19
C GLN A 16 -20.68 -3.64 1.45
N PRO A 17 -20.58 -2.91 0.33
CA PRO A 17 -19.29 -2.63 -0.29
C PRO A 17 -18.37 -2.06 0.79
N ALA A 18 -17.20 -2.68 0.98
CA ALA A 18 -16.18 -2.09 1.82
C ALA A 18 -15.80 -0.73 1.22
N ASP A 19 -15.67 0.29 2.06
CA ASP A 19 -15.19 1.59 1.60
C ASP A 19 -13.86 1.38 0.87
N ALA A 20 -13.78 1.87 -0.36
CA ALA A 20 -12.54 1.84 -1.11
C ALA A 20 -11.49 2.62 -0.30
N PRO A 21 -10.26 2.11 -0.15
CA PRO A 21 -9.23 2.85 0.55
C PRO A 21 -9.10 4.22 -0.10
N THR A 22 -9.29 5.27 0.69
CA THR A 22 -9.10 6.64 0.24
C THR A 22 -7.72 6.73 -0.37
N PRO A 23 -7.57 7.17 -1.64
CA PRO A 23 -6.26 7.30 -2.23
C PRO A 23 -5.44 8.23 -1.36
N GLU A 24 -4.26 7.76 -0.93
CA GLU A 24 -3.31 8.63 -0.22
C GLU A 24 -3.11 9.91 -1.04
N PRO A 25 -3.15 11.09 -0.41
CA PRO A 25 -3.00 12.35 -1.12
C PRO A 25 -1.63 12.36 -1.79
N ARG A 26 -1.62 12.18 -3.12
CA ARG A 26 -0.43 12.33 -3.94
C ARG A 26 -0.20 13.83 -4.10
N ILE A 27 0.92 14.30 -3.60
CA ILE A 27 1.33 15.69 -3.82
C ILE A 27 1.81 15.78 -5.26
N PHE A 28 1.30 16.75 -6.00
CA PHE A 28 1.74 17.05 -7.35
C PHE A 28 2.32 18.47 -7.36
N SER A 29 3.32 18.68 -8.21
CA SER A 29 3.87 20.00 -8.51
C SER A 29 2.90 20.80 -9.38
N ASP A 30 3.14 22.11 -9.54
CA ASP A 30 2.34 22.98 -10.40
C ASP A 30 2.32 22.49 -11.87
N ASP A 31 3.38 21.79 -12.29
CA ASP A 31 3.49 21.15 -13.62
C ASP A 31 2.80 19.78 -13.71
N GLY A 32 2.12 19.33 -12.66
CA GLY A 32 1.39 18.05 -12.62
C GLY A 32 2.26 16.81 -12.41
N LEU A 33 3.56 16.97 -12.14
CA LEU A 33 4.45 15.85 -11.82
C LEU A 33 4.32 15.44 -10.35
N PRO A 34 4.35 14.12 -10.04
CA PRO A 34 4.29 13.65 -8.66
C PRO A 34 5.50 14.15 -7.86
N VAL A 35 5.22 14.72 -6.69
CA VAL A 35 6.25 15.19 -5.75
C VAL A 35 6.49 14.09 -4.73
N PHE A 36 7.72 13.60 -4.71
CA PHE A 36 8.19 12.66 -3.70
C PHE A 36 8.84 13.47 -2.58
N VAL A 37 8.20 13.52 -1.41
CA VAL A 37 8.82 14.07 -0.21
C VAL A 37 9.80 13.04 0.32
N VAL A 38 11.09 13.30 0.13
CA VAL A 38 12.17 12.44 0.58
C VAL A 38 12.76 13.05 1.84
N PRO A 39 13.00 12.29 2.93
CA PRO A 39 13.73 12.79 4.09
C PRO A 39 15.07 13.39 3.67
N HIS A 40 15.52 14.48 4.31
CA HIS A 40 16.87 14.97 4.09
C HIS A 40 17.89 13.95 4.59
N GLY A 41 18.80 13.51 3.72
CA GLY A 41 19.84 12.53 4.07
C GLY A 41 20.51 11.93 2.85
N ASP A 42 21.50 11.07 3.09
CA ASP A 42 22.14 10.28 2.04
C ASP A 42 21.35 9.01 1.79
N PHE A 43 21.17 8.69 0.50
CA PHE A 43 20.45 7.51 0.06
C PHE A 43 21.32 6.63 -0.83
N VAL A 44 21.09 5.33 -0.74
CA VAL A 44 21.64 4.34 -1.69
C VAL A 44 20.50 3.52 -2.26
N ALA A 45 20.62 3.15 -3.54
CA ALA A 45 19.66 2.28 -4.20
C ALA A 45 19.94 0.82 -3.85
N CYS A 46 18.90 0.04 -3.56
CA CYS A 46 19.03 -1.41 -3.41
C CYS A 46 19.46 -2.03 -4.76
N SER A 47 20.65 -2.64 -4.77
CA SER A 47 21.25 -3.25 -5.96
C SER A 47 20.65 -4.60 -6.34
N TYR A 48 19.75 -5.15 -5.52
CA TYR A 48 19.14 -6.43 -5.81
C TYR A 48 18.30 -6.36 -7.09
N ALA A 49 18.44 -7.37 -7.95
CA ALA A 49 17.95 -7.40 -9.33
C ALA A 49 16.51 -6.85 -9.48
N GLY A 50 16.41 -5.61 -9.97
CA GLY A 50 15.13 -4.92 -10.23
C GLY A 50 14.46 -4.26 -9.03
N CYS A 51 15.07 -4.26 -7.84
CA CYS A 51 14.52 -3.60 -6.66
C CYS A 51 14.64 -2.07 -6.78
N GLY A 52 15.87 -1.53 -6.86
CA GLY A 52 16.13 -0.11 -7.05
C GLY A 52 15.59 0.81 -5.95
N ALA A 53 15.01 0.26 -4.87
CA ALA A 53 14.42 1.04 -3.80
C ALA A 53 15.48 1.92 -3.12
N LEU A 54 15.17 3.21 -2.97
CA LEU A 54 16.00 4.14 -2.23
C LEU A 54 15.93 3.81 -0.74
N ARG A 55 17.11 3.68 -0.12
CA ARG A 55 17.28 3.39 1.29
C ARG A 55 18.15 4.46 1.92
N LEU A 56 17.81 4.89 3.13
CA LEU A 56 18.68 5.77 3.91
C LEU A 56 19.99 5.04 4.21
N VAL A 57 21.11 5.75 4.13
CA VAL A 57 22.42 5.21 4.47
C VAL A 57 22.46 4.71 5.92
N GLU A 58 21.76 5.38 6.83
CA GLU A 58 21.63 4.97 8.23
C GLU A 58 20.98 3.58 8.39
N ASP A 59 19.92 3.30 7.63
CA ASP A 59 19.24 1.99 7.63
C ASP A 59 20.16 0.89 7.09
N VAL A 60 20.97 1.22 6.09
CA VAL A 60 21.96 0.28 5.52
C VAL A 60 23.10 0.04 6.50
N ALA A 61 23.58 1.09 7.17
CA ALA A 61 24.60 0.99 8.22
C ALA A 61 24.10 0.17 9.42
N ALA A 62 22.82 0.31 9.77
CA ALA A 62 22.15 -0.49 10.79
C ALA A 62 21.83 -1.93 10.35
N LYS A 63 22.14 -2.31 9.09
CA LYS A 63 21.79 -3.61 8.50
C LYS A 63 20.29 -3.89 8.63
N ALA A 64 19.45 -2.88 8.46
CA ALA A 64 18.02 -3.09 8.30
C ALA A 64 17.77 -3.81 6.96
N PRO A 65 16.70 -4.61 6.82
CA PRO A 65 16.28 -5.15 5.53
C PRO A 65 15.70 -4.05 4.63
N CYS A 66 15.82 -4.22 3.32
CA CYS A 66 15.21 -3.34 2.33
C CYS A 66 13.68 -3.38 2.45
N SER A 67 13.04 -2.22 2.55
CA SER A 67 11.58 -2.10 2.67
C SER A 67 10.81 -2.65 1.45
N ALA A 68 11.43 -2.67 0.27
CA ALA A 68 10.79 -3.16 -0.96
C ALA A 68 10.99 -4.67 -1.18
N CYS A 69 12.22 -5.19 -1.06
CA CYS A 69 12.52 -6.59 -1.37
C CYS A 69 12.80 -7.48 -0.14
N GLY A 70 12.85 -6.91 1.06
CA GLY A 70 13.10 -7.62 2.32
C GLY A 70 14.53 -8.15 2.51
N ARG A 71 15.43 -7.90 1.55
CA ARG A 71 16.82 -8.38 1.62
C ARG A 71 17.74 -7.41 2.33
N LEU A 72 18.79 -7.95 2.92
CA LEU A 72 19.90 -7.19 3.50
C LEU A 72 20.88 -6.76 2.41
#